data_AF-A0A1W6AFE1-F1
#
_entry.id   AF-A0A1W6AFE1-F1
#
_cell.length_a   1.000
_cell.length_b   1.000
_cell.length_c   1.000
_cell.angle_alpha   90.00
_cell.angle_beta   90.00
_cell.angle_gamma   90.00
#
_symmetry.space_group_name_H-M   'P 1'
#
loop_
_entity.id
_entity.type
_entity.pdbx_description
1 polymer ?
#
loop_
_entity_poly.entity_id
_entity_poly.type
_entity_poly.pdbx_seq_one_letter_code
_entity_poly.pdbx_strand_id
1 'polypeptide(L)'
;MTTISQNVLDTLVVGIYEDVQMLVMMMMDYEEEIDMVTKAEIITAHEDLQEVILFCQSHSQGMNVLLMEEVMIGINQKVAELFGEKTTTEKSNTIYGEKLLLPEGISVRKELNDSGFYYIFHHETLGEIGQIIFPKENENTPYFDVHIFENVPKDSASAKILKNIGDMLQKEILRIR
;
A
#
# COMPACT_ATOMS: atom_id res chain seq x y z
N MET A 1 5.44 24.16 4.39
CA MET A 1 4.82 22.95 4.95
C MET A 1 4.84 23.06 6.45
N THR A 2 3.69 23.00 7.09
CA THR A 2 3.54 22.84 8.53
C THR A 2 4.03 21.44 8.91
N THR A 3 5.00 21.35 9.81
CA THR A 3 5.44 20.07 10.38
C THR A 3 4.46 19.64 11.47
N ILE A 4 3.83 18.48 11.29
CA ILE A 4 3.02 17.80 12.30
C ILE A 4 3.96 17.05 13.25
N SER A 5 3.64 17.00 14.54
CA SER A 5 4.46 16.25 15.50
C SER A 5 4.30 14.75 15.32
N GLN A 6 5.35 13.98 15.58
CA GLN A 6 5.31 12.53 15.47
C GLN A 6 4.23 11.92 16.38
N ASN A 7 4.06 12.42 17.61
CA ASN A 7 3.01 11.96 18.52
C ASN A 7 1.59 12.09 17.94
N VAL A 8 1.33 13.15 17.15
CA VAL A 8 0.03 13.32 16.48
C VAL A 8 -0.13 12.28 15.38
N LEU A 9 0.91 12.01 14.60
CA LEU A 9 0.88 10.97 13.57
C LEU A 9 0.73 9.57 14.18
N ASP A 10 1.43 9.28 15.27
CA ASP A 10 1.33 7.98 15.95
C ASP A 10 -0.07 7.76 16.53
N THR A 11 -0.67 8.81 17.10
CA THR A 11 -2.07 8.77 17.58
C THR A 11 -3.03 8.56 16.41
N LEU A 12 -2.78 9.22 15.28
CA LEU A 12 -3.60 9.08 14.08
C LEU A 12 -3.52 7.66 13.51
N VAL A 13 -2.34 7.04 13.50
CA VAL A 13 -2.16 5.65 13.07
C VAL A 13 -3.00 4.71 13.93
N VAL A 14 -3.03 4.90 15.25
CA VAL A 14 -3.89 4.10 16.15
C VAL A 14 -5.36 4.28 15.80
N GLY A 15 -5.82 5.53 15.64
CA GLY A 15 -7.21 5.81 15.26
C GLY A 15 -7.59 5.20 13.92
N ILE A 16 -6.70 5.25 12.92
CA ILE A 16 -6.91 4.57 11.62
C ILE A 16 -7.14 3.08 11.82
N TYR A 17 -6.37 2.40 12.66
CA TYR A 17 -6.57 0.96 12.90
C TYR A 17 -7.89 0.66 13.61
N GLU A 18 -8.33 1.52 14.54
CA GLU A 18 -9.65 1.42 15.17
C GLU A 18 -10.77 1.60 14.14
N ASP A 19 -10.66 2.61 13.27
CA ASP A 19 -11.64 2.87 12.21
C ASP A 19 -11.67 1.75 11.16
N VAL A 20 -10.52 1.14 10.83
CA VAL A 20 -10.45 -0.07 9.99
C VAL A 20 -11.23 -1.22 10.62
N GLN A 21 -11.06 -1.46 11.93
CA GLN A 21 -11.79 -2.51 12.64
C GLN A 21 -13.30 -2.25 12.66
N MET A 22 -13.70 -0.99 12.87
CA MET A 22 -15.10 -0.57 12.82
C MET A 22 -15.68 -0.79 11.43
N LEU A 23 -14.98 -0.39 10.37
CA LEU A 23 -15.41 -0.62 8.99
C LEU A 23 -15.59 -2.12 8.70
N VAL A 24 -14.65 -2.97 9.15
CA VAL A 24 -14.77 -4.43 9.00
C VAL A 24 -15.99 -4.98 9.73
N MET A 25 -16.28 -4.50 10.94
CA MET A 25 -17.47 -4.90 11.70
C MET A 25 -18.75 -4.50 10.96
N MET A 26 -18.83 -3.27 10.45
CA MET A 26 -19.96 -2.79 9.64
C MET A 26 -20.18 -3.66 8.40
N MET A 27 -19.11 -4.07 7.72
CA MET A 27 -19.21 -4.96 6.56
C MET A 27 -19.77 -6.33 6.95
N MET A 28 -19.30 -6.92 8.07
CA MET A 28 -19.82 -8.19 8.57
C MET A 28 -21.31 -8.08 8.96
N ASP A 29 -21.69 -7.02 9.68
CA ASP A 29 -23.09 -6.80 10.08
C ASP A 29 -24.01 -6.64 8.87
N TYR A 30 -23.52 -6.01 7.80
CA TYR A 30 -24.22 -5.86 6.52
C TYR A 30 -24.36 -7.20 5.76
N GLU A 31 -23.32 -8.03 5.72
CA GLU A 31 -23.37 -9.36 5.07
C GLU A 31 -24.27 -10.34 5.82
N GLU A 32 -24.22 -10.31 7.15
CA GLU A 32 -24.97 -11.23 8.02
C GLU A 32 -26.40 -10.72 8.30
N GLU A 33 -26.77 -9.54 7.81
CA GLU A 33 -28.05 -8.87 8.05
C GLU A 33 -28.38 -8.74 9.56
N ILE A 34 -27.35 -8.60 10.41
CA ILE A 34 -27.47 -8.63 11.88
C ILE A 34 -27.93 -7.27 12.44
N ASP A 35 -27.39 -6.18 11.91
CA ASP A 35 -27.74 -4.81 12.31
C ASP A 35 -28.22 -4.01 11.10
N MET A 36 -28.93 -2.90 11.31
CA MET A 36 -29.42 -2.02 10.24
C MET A 36 -28.31 -1.15 9.64
N VAL A 37 -27.12 -1.73 9.40
CA VAL A 37 -26.04 -1.09 8.65
C VAL A 37 -26.44 -1.07 7.18
N THR A 38 -26.32 0.10 6.56
CA THR A 38 -26.63 0.31 5.15
C THR A 38 -25.37 0.38 4.30
N LYS A 39 -25.52 0.06 3.01
CA LYS A 39 -24.46 0.27 2.01
C LYS A 39 -23.92 1.71 2.03
N ALA A 40 -24.80 2.70 2.24
CA ALA A 40 -24.40 4.12 2.26
C ALA A 40 -23.50 4.45 3.45
N GLU A 41 -23.77 3.87 4.63
CA GLU A 41 -22.93 4.05 5.83
C GLU A 41 -21.55 3.43 5.63
N ILE A 42 -21.46 2.24 5.03
CA ILE A 42 -20.16 1.60 4.72
C ILE A 42 -19.35 2.45 3.74
N ILE A 43 -19.97 2.95 2.67
CA ILE A 43 -19.30 3.82 1.69
C ILE A 43 -18.80 5.10 2.36
N THR A 44 -19.63 5.73 3.20
CA THR A 44 -19.25 6.98 3.87
C THR A 44 -18.07 6.74 4.83
N ALA A 45 -18.14 5.70 5.67
CA ALA A 45 -17.06 5.34 6.58
C ALA A 45 -15.77 4.97 5.81
N HIS A 46 -15.90 4.32 4.65
CA HIS A 46 -14.77 4.01 3.78
C HIS A 46 -14.12 5.28 3.20
N GLU A 47 -14.90 6.20 2.64
CA GLU A 47 -14.41 7.46 2.08
C GLU A 47 -13.73 8.33 3.15
N ASP A 48 -14.34 8.47 4.34
CA ASP A 48 -13.76 9.21 5.46
C ASP A 48 -12.42 8.61 5.89
N LEU A 49 -12.35 7.28 6.01
CA LEU A 49 -11.13 6.57 6.37
C LEU A 49 -10.04 6.74 5.30
N GLN A 50 -10.40 6.72 4.01
CA GLN A 50 -9.46 6.98 2.92
C GLN A 50 -8.82 8.37 3.04
N GLU A 51 -9.61 9.41 3.34
CA GLU A 51 -9.09 10.77 3.51
C GLU A 51 -8.08 10.84 4.67
N VAL A 52 -8.40 10.22 5.81
CA VAL A 52 -7.53 10.19 6.98
C VAL A 52 -6.22 9.44 6.69
N ILE A 53 -6.29 8.31 5.98
CA ILE A 53 -5.11 7.56 5.57
C ILE A 53 -4.22 8.38 4.63
N LEU A 54 -4.78 9.05 3.61
CA LEU A 54 -4.01 9.91 2.71
C LEU A 54 -3.35 11.08 3.45
N PHE A 55 -4.06 11.67 4.41
CA PHE A 55 -3.48 12.70 5.27
C PHE A 55 -2.32 12.16 6.11
N CYS A 56 -2.51 11.02 6.80
CA CYS A 56 -1.47 10.38 7.59
C CYS A 56 -0.25 10.03 6.72
N GLN A 57 -0.50 9.42 5.56
CA GLN A 57 0.51 9.00 4.61
C GLN A 57 1.34 10.17 4.11
N SER A 58 0.72 11.28 3.70
CA SER A 58 1.42 12.47 3.17
C SER A 58 2.36 13.11 4.21
N HIS A 59 2.02 13.04 5.50
CA HIS A 59 2.83 13.60 6.59
C HIS A 59 3.78 12.60 7.27
N SER A 60 3.53 11.30 7.10
CA SER A 60 4.36 10.22 7.66
C SER A 60 5.69 10.04 6.94
N GLN A 61 6.61 9.35 7.60
CA GLN A 61 7.91 8.94 7.06
C GLN A 61 8.20 7.49 7.49
N GLY A 62 9.24 6.91 6.92
CA GLY A 62 9.64 5.53 7.20
C GLY A 62 8.52 4.51 6.95
N MET A 63 8.48 3.49 7.80
CA MET A 63 7.55 2.37 7.67
C MET A 63 6.07 2.79 7.69
N ASN A 64 5.71 3.86 8.41
CA ASN A 64 4.33 4.31 8.50
C ASN A 64 3.73 4.65 7.13
N VAL A 65 4.51 5.17 6.18
CA VAL A 65 4.01 5.46 4.83
C VAL A 65 3.57 4.18 4.11
N LEU A 66 4.33 3.09 4.26
CA LEU A 66 4.01 1.79 3.67
C LEU A 66 2.83 1.13 4.36
N LEU A 67 2.78 1.18 5.70
CA LEU A 67 1.66 0.65 6.45
C LEU A 67 0.35 1.33 6.04
N MET A 68 0.36 2.66 5.88
CA MET A 68 -0.82 3.40 5.40
C MET A 68 -1.21 3.04 3.97
N GLU A 69 -0.23 2.78 3.09
CA GLU A 69 -0.49 2.32 1.73
C GLU A 69 -1.11 0.93 1.69
N GLU A 70 -0.59 0.01 2.51
CA GLU A 70 -1.12 -1.35 2.66
C GLU A 70 -2.55 -1.31 3.19
N VAL A 71 -2.81 -0.52 4.24
CA VAL A 71 -4.16 -0.36 4.81
C VAL A 71 -5.13 0.19 3.75
N MET A 72 -4.74 1.23 3.00
CA MET A 72 -5.55 1.80 1.92
C MET A 72 -5.94 0.74 0.88
N ILE A 73 -4.97 -0.04 0.41
CA ILE A 73 -5.24 -1.09 -0.59
C ILE A 73 -6.16 -2.16 -0.01
N GLY A 74 -5.92 -2.58 1.23
CA GLY A 74 -6.72 -3.61 1.90
C GLY A 74 -8.18 -3.21 2.11
N ILE A 75 -8.45 -1.99 2.58
CA ILE A 75 -9.84 -1.53 2.76
C ILE A 75 -10.54 -1.39 1.40
N ASN A 76 -9.85 -0.89 0.38
CA ASN A 76 -10.40 -0.75 -0.97
C ASN A 76 -10.77 -2.12 -1.57
N GLN A 77 -9.91 -3.12 -1.37
CA GLN A 77 -10.18 -4.49 -1.81
C GLN A 77 -11.41 -5.07 -1.11
N LYS A 78 -11.48 -4.98 0.21
CA LYS A 78 -12.60 -5.53 0.99
C LYS A 78 -13.95 -4.90 0.63
N VAL A 79 -13.99 -3.58 0.50
CA VAL A 79 -15.24 -2.86 0.14
C VAL A 79 -15.66 -3.19 -1.30
N ALA A 80 -14.71 -3.28 -2.23
CA ALA A 80 -15.01 -3.68 -3.60
C ALA A 80 -15.53 -5.12 -3.66
N GLU A 81 -14.91 -6.06 -2.93
CA GLU A 81 -15.37 -7.45 -2.81
C GLU A 81 -16.80 -7.53 -2.27
N LEU A 82 -17.09 -6.80 -1.19
CA LEU A 82 -18.42 -6.75 -0.58
C LEU A 82 -19.51 -6.33 -1.56
N PHE A 83 -19.22 -5.37 -2.43
CA PHE A 83 -20.18 -4.86 -3.41
C PHE A 83 -20.08 -5.51 -4.79
N GLY A 84 -19.25 -6.55 -4.96
CA GLY A 84 -19.04 -7.24 -6.23
C GLY A 84 -18.38 -6.38 -7.31
N GLU A 85 -17.66 -5.34 -6.90
CA GLU A 85 -16.94 -4.42 -7.77
C GLU A 85 -15.57 -5.00 -8.12
N LYS A 86 -15.14 -4.77 -9.36
CA LYS A 86 -13.80 -5.20 -9.78
C LYS A 86 -12.77 -4.25 -9.20
N THR A 87 -11.85 -4.78 -8.42
CA THR A 87 -10.62 -4.08 -8.05
C THR A 87 -9.73 -3.93 -9.27
N THR A 88 -9.77 -2.78 -9.94
CA THR A 88 -8.78 -2.48 -10.98
C THR A 88 -7.49 -2.06 -10.30
N THR A 89 -6.49 -2.94 -10.32
CA THR A 89 -5.12 -2.57 -9.96
C THR A 89 -4.52 -1.76 -11.12
N GLU A 90 -4.82 -0.47 -11.13
CA GLU A 90 -4.25 0.45 -12.10
C GLU A 90 -2.74 0.53 -11.94
N LYS A 91 -2.05 0.59 -13.09
CA LYS A 91 -0.61 0.81 -13.13
C LYS A 91 -0.33 2.26 -12.76
N SER A 92 0.41 2.47 -11.68
CA SER A 92 0.90 3.79 -11.27
C SER A 92 2.36 3.97 -11.70
N ASN A 93 2.84 5.21 -11.76
CA ASN A 93 4.27 5.52 -11.89
C ASN A 93 4.88 5.94 -10.55
N THR A 94 4.19 5.71 -9.43
CA THR A 94 4.68 6.03 -8.08
C THR A 94 4.53 4.87 -7.10
N ILE A 95 5.40 4.86 -6.09
CA ILE A 95 5.38 3.93 -4.94
C ILE A 95 5.47 4.72 -3.63
N TYR A 96 5.34 4.03 -2.50
CA TYR A 96 5.61 4.57 -1.17
C TYR A 96 4.71 5.79 -0.87
N GLY A 97 3.41 5.56 -0.92
CA GLY A 97 2.38 6.57 -0.73
C GLY A 97 2.46 7.71 -1.72
N GLU A 98 2.76 7.35 -2.96
CA GLU A 98 2.93 8.28 -4.08
C GLU A 98 4.10 9.27 -3.92
N LYS A 99 4.96 9.09 -2.91
CA LYS A 99 6.08 9.99 -2.63
C LYS A 99 7.29 9.72 -3.50
N LEU A 100 7.42 8.51 -4.04
CA LEU A 100 8.55 8.13 -4.89
C LEU A 100 8.08 7.94 -6.33
N LEU A 101 8.55 8.83 -7.20
CA LEU A 101 8.38 8.71 -8.64
C LEU A 101 9.32 7.64 -9.20
N LEU A 102 8.79 6.74 -10.03
CA LEU A 102 9.56 5.71 -10.70
C LEU A 102 10.31 6.27 -11.92
N PRO A 103 11.39 5.60 -12.37
CA PRO A 103 12.08 5.96 -13.60
C PRO A 103 11.14 5.96 -14.81
N GLU A 104 11.48 6.76 -15.82
CA GLU A 104 10.74 6.81 -17.08
C GLU A 104 10.61 5.42 -17.72
N GLY A 105 9.44 5.15 -18.30
CA GLY A 105 9.12 3.84 -18.90
C GLY A 105 8.79 2.73 -17.90
N ILE A 106 8.82 3.02 -16.58
CA ILE A 106 8.44 2.08 -15.52
C ILE A 106 7.08 2.43 -14.93
N SER A 107 6.27 1.40 -14.77
CA SER A 107 5.02 1.44 -14.01
C SER A 107 5.01 0.32 -12.98
N VAL A 108 4.14 0.45 -11.98
CA VAL A 108 3.99 -0.51 -10.90
C VAL A 108 2.53 -0.88 -10.73
N ARG A 109 2.28 -2.17 -10.55
CA ARG A 109 1.03 -2.71 -10.05
C ARG A 109 1.22 -3.04 -8.57
N LYS A 110 0.29 -2.59 -7.74
CA LYS A 110 0.32 -2.81 -6.29
C LYS A 110 -0.66 -3.95 -5.97
N GLU A 111 -0.21 -4.97 -5.27
CA GLU A 111 -1.05 -6.11 -4.89
C GLU A 111 -0.89 -6.41 -3.40
N LEU A 112 -2.01 -6.69 -2.74
CA LEU A 112 -2.05 -7.17 -1.37
C LEU A 112 -2.75 -8.52 -1.35
N ASN A 113 -2.13 -9.50 -0.68
CA ASN A 113 -2.69 -10.83 -0.46
C ASN A 113 -2.28 -11.37 0.93
N ASP A 114 -2.58 -12.64 1.20
CA ASP A 114 -2.29 -13.28 2.48
C ASP A 114 -0.79 -13.36 2.81
N SER A 115 0.06 -13.45 1.79
CA SER A 115 1.52 -13.57 1.94
C SER A 115 2.21 -12.24 2.16
N GLY A 116 1.65 -11.13 1.67
CA GLY A 116 2.28 -9.82 1.82
C GLY A 116 1.72 -8.72 0.93
N PHE A 117 2.45 -7.61 0.92
CA PHE A 117 2.26 -6.49 0.02
C PHE A 117 3.34 -6.48 -1.08
N TYR A 118 2.92 -6.30 -2.32
CA TYR A 118 3.73 -6.50 -3.51
C TYR A 118 3.70 -5.25 -4.40
N TYR A 119 4.89 -4.81 -4.80
CA TYR A 119 5.07 -3.96 -5.96
C TYR A 119 5.54 -4.80 -7.13
N ILE A 120 4.74 -4.92 -8.18
CA ILE A 120 5.09 -5.63 -9.41
C ILE A 120 5.43 -4.59 -10.47
N PHE A 121 6.67 -4.58 -10.95
CA PHE A 121 7.18 -3.57 -11.86
C PHE A 121 7.09 -4.01 -13.31
N HIS A 122 6.57 -3.12 -14.14
CA HIS A 122 6.46 -3.27 -15.58
C HIS A 122 7.27 -2.18 -16.29
N HIS A 123 8.11 -2.60 -17.23
CA HIS A 123 8.75 -1.73 -18.19
C HIS A 123 7.94 -1.70 -19.49
N GLU A 124 7.81 -0.54 -20.13
CA GLU A 124 7.01 -0.31 -21.34
C GLU A 124 7.30 -1.30 -22.49
N THR A 125 8.58 -1.57 -22.78
CA THR A 125 9.00 -2.50 -23.83
C THR A 125 9.31 -3.92 -23.34
N LEU A 126 9.85 -4.07 -22.13
CA LEU A 126 10.32 -5.37 -21.62
C LEU A 126 9.24 -6.15 -20.86
N GLY A 127 8.09 -5.55 -20.58
CA GLY A 127 7.03 -6.19 -19.80
C GLY A 127 7.36 -6.25 -18.32
N GLU A 128 6.92 -7.30 -17.64
CA GLU A 128 7.20 -7.53 -16.21
C GLU A 128 8.69 -7.76 -15.97
N ILE A 129 9.31 -6.89 -15.17
CA ILE A 129 10.77 -6.94 -14.93
C ILE A 129 11.12 -7.55 -13.58
N GLY A 130 10.21 -7.50 -12.60
CA GLY A 130 10.39 -8.06 -11.27
C GLY A 130 9.45 -7.44 -10.26
N GLN A 131 9.71 -7.69 -8.98
CA GLN A 131 8.86 -7.26 -7.88
C GLN A 131 9.65 -6.93 -6.61
N ILE A 132 9.05 -6.10 -5.76
CA ILE A 132 9.46 -5.89 -4.37
C ILE A 132 8.36 -6.42 -3.46
N ILE A 133 8.73 -7.21 -2.45
CA ILE A 133 7.80 -7.91 -1.57
C ILE A 133 8.02 -7.45 -0.13
N PHE A 134 6.94 -7.09 0.54
CA PHE A 134 6.84 -6.86 1.98
C PHE A 134 6.08 -8.03 2.60
N PRO A 135 6.78 -9.06 3.10
CA PRO A 135 6.13 -10.25 3.64
C PRO A 135 5.44 -9.95 4.97
N LYS A 136 4.27 -10.55 5.19
CA LYS A 136 3.52 -10.42 6.46
C LYS A 136 4.15 -11.20 7.63
N GLU A 137 5.02 -12.17 7.36
CA GLU A 137 5.43 -13.20 8.35
C GLU A 137 6.41 -12.74 9.45
N ASN A 138 7.01 -11.54 9.40
CA ASN A 138 7.99 -11.11 10.42
C ASN A 138 7.52 -9.87 11.18
N GLU A 139 6.74 -10.10 12.22
CA GLU A 139 6.19 -9.10 13.15
C GLU A 139 7.21 -8.13 13.79
N ASN A 140 8.52 -8.40 13.70
CA ASN A 140 9.54 -7.67 14.45
C ASN A 140 10.68 -7.04 13.62
N THR A 141 10.72 -7.19 12.29
CA THR A 141 11.72 -6.46 11.48
C THR A 141 11.15 -6.16 10.10
N PRO A 142 10.95 -4.89 9.74
CA PRO A 142 10.59 -4.54 8.38
C PRO A 142 11.80 -4.79 7.47
N TYR A 143 11.71 -5.86 6.68
CA TYR A 143 12.57 -6.11 5.54
C TYR A 143 11.69 -6.27 4.31
N PHE A 144 12.27 -6.01 3.15
CA PHE A 144 11.63 -6.28 1.89
C PHE A 144 12.59 -7.05 1.00
N ASP A 145 12.04 -7.92 0.17
CA ASP A 145 12.79 -8.70 -0.78
C ASP A 145 12.63 -8.11 -2.18
N VAL A 146 13.75 -8.00 -2.91
CA VAL A 146 13.75 -7.61 -4.32
C VAL A 146 13.91 -8.89 -5.15
N HIS A 147 12.98 -9.13 -6.06
CA HIS A 147 12.99 -10.31 -6.92
C HIS A 147 12.98 -9.89 -8.38
N ILE A 148 13.92 -10.43 -9.15
CA ILE A 148 13.98 -10.27 -10.60
C ILE A 148 13.31 -11.50 -11.21
N PHE A 149 12.40 -11.33 -12.16
CA PHE A 149 11.74 -12.48 -12.79
C PHE A 149 12.75 -13.31 -13.62
N GLU A 150 12.57 -14.63 -13.64
CA GLU A 150 13.56 -15.58 -14.18
C GLU A 150 13.96 -15.33 -15.65
N ASN A 151 13.05 -14.72 -16.42
CA ASN A 151 13.27 -14.38 -17.82
C ASN A 151 14.20 -13.17 -18.02
N VAL A 152 14.65 -12.53 -16.94
CA VAL A 152 15.47 -11.32 -16.96
C VAL A 152 16.91 -11.65 -16.51
N PRO A 153 17.91 -11.45 -17.37
CA PRO A 153 19.32 -11.66 -16.99
C PRO A 153 19.73 -10.78 -15.81
N LYS A 154 20.50 -11.33 -14.86
CA LYS A 154 20.90 -10.64 -13.62
C LYS A 154 21.69 -9.34 -13.83
N ASP A 155 22.39 -9.19 -14.95
CA ASP A 155 23.15 -7.96 -15.30
C ASP A 155 22.43 -7.07 -16.32
N SER A 156 21.15 -7.33 -16.58
CA SER A 156 20.34 -6.56 -17.53
C SER A 156 20.04 -5.14 -17.03
N ALA A 157 19.59 -4.28 -17.96
CA ALA A 157 19.06 -2.97 -17.62
C ALA A 157 17.93 -3.05 -16.58
N SER A 158 17.03 -4.04 -16.73
CA SER A 158 15.93 -4.30 -15.80
C SER A 158 16.39 -4.59 -14.37
N ALA A 159 17.45 -5.40 -14.21
CA ALA A 159 18.02 -5.69 -12.91
C ALA A 159 18.61 -4.44 -12.24
N LYS A 160 19.27 -3.57 -13.02
CA LYS A 160 19.80 -2.29 -12.53
C LYS A 160 18.67 -1.34 -12.12
N ILE A 161 17.58 -1.29 -12.88
CA ILE A 161 16.40 -0.48 -12.56
C ILE A 161 15.77 -0.93 -11.24
N LEU A 162 15.52 -2.23 -11.07
CA LEU A 162 14.94 -2.77 -9.84
C LEU A 162 15.85 -2.55 -8.64
N LYS A 163 17.16 -2.72 -8.79
CA LYS A 163 18.12 -2.40 -7.74
C LYS A 163 18.04 -0.93 -7.34
N ASN A 164 18.02 -0.01 -8.31
CA ASN A 164 17.92 1.42 -8.02
C ASN A 164 16.61 1.77 -7.29
N ILE A 165 15.50 1.16 -7.70
CA ILE A 165 14.19 1.34 -7.02
C ILE A 165 14.27 0.81 -5.58
N GLY A 166 14.86 -0.36 -5.37
CA GLY A 166 15.11 -0.93 -4.04
C GLY A 166 15.97 -0.03 -3.16
N ASP A 167 17.08 0.50 -3.70
CA ASP A 167 17.98 1.41 -2.99
C ASP A 167 17.27 2.73 -2.61
N MET A 168 16.42 3.27 -3.50
CA MET A 168 15.58 4.45 -3.23
C MET A 168 14.60 4.17 -2.09
N LEU A 169 13.90 3.04 -2.14
CA LEU A 169 12.90 2.66 -1.15
C LEU A 169 13.55 2.39 0.22
N GLN A 170 14.67 1.67 0.24
CA GLN A 170 15.45 1.44 1.46
C GLN A 170 15.85 2.75 2.13
N LYS A 171 16.30 3.74 1.35
CA LYS A 171 16.70 5.04 1.86
C LYS A 171 15.53 5.80 2.51
N GLU A 172 14.33 5.71 1.95
CA GLU A 172 13.15 6.37 2.54
C GLU A 172 12.63 5.65 3.78
N ILE A 173 12.69 4.31 3.82
CA ILE A 173 12.28 3.52 4.98
C ILE A 173 13.26 3.72 6.15
N LEU A 174 14.57 3.67 5.88
CA LEU A 174 15.62 3.76 6.91
C LEU A 174 15.94 5.20 7.34
N ARG A 175 15.23 6.20 6.83
CA ARG A 175 15.38 7.59 7.28
C ARG A 175 14.94 7.72 8.74
N ILE A 176 15.90 7.51 9.65
CA ILE A 176 15.82 7.94 11.04
C ILE A 176 16.19 9.43 11.05
N ARG A 177 15.28 10.29 11.52
CA ARG A 177 15.58 11.68 11.86
C ARG A 177 15.61 11.86 13.37
#